data_AF-A0A3D4M3F2-F1
#
_entry.id   AF-A0A3D4M3F2-F1
#
_cell.length_a   1.000
_cell.length_b   1.000
_cell.length_c   1.000
_cell.angle_alpha   90.00
_cell.angle_beta   90.00
_cell.angle_gamma   90.00
#
_symmetry.space_group_name_H-M   'P 1'
#
loop_
_entity.id
_entity.type
_entity.pdbx_description
1 polymer ?
#
loop_
_entity_poly.entity_id
_entity_poly.type
_entity_poly.pdbx_seq_one_letter_code
_entity_poly.pdbx_strand_id
1 'polypeptide(L)' 'MQYQEIKGLTTEEIVEKLREERTLYTKIKFNHAVSPLENPMKLKASRQVIARYLTELNARKNG' A
#
# COMPACT_ATOMS: atom_id res chain seq x y z
N MET A 1 5.66 6.47 3.27
CA MET A 1 6.46 5.28 3.58
C MET A 1 7.56 5.10 2.56
N GLN A 2 8.81 5.06 3.01
CA GLN A 2 9.98 4.86 2.17
C GLN A 2 10.26 3.36 2.01
N TYR A 3 10.92 2.97 0.91
CA TYR A 3 11.21 1.55 0.67
C TYR A 3 12.19 0.96 1.70
N GLN A 4 13.11 1.78 2.23
CA GLN A 4 14.04 1.35 3.29
C GLN A 4 13.31 0.94 4.58
N GLU A 5 12.24 1.65 4.95
CA GLU A 5 11.40 1.30 6.09
C GLU A 5 10.74 -0.08 5.89
N ILE A 6 10.30 -0.38 4.68
CA ILE A 6 9.64 -1.65 4.33
C ILE A 6 10.62 -2.83 4.43
N LYS A 7 11.89 -2.64 4.05
CA LYS A 7 12.92 -3.69 4.19
C LYS A 7 13.20 -4.06 5.65
N GLY A 8 13.05 -3.11 6.58
CA GLY A 8 13.24 -3.35 8.00
C GLY A 8 12.12 -4.16 8.67
N LEU A 9 10.99 -4.37 7.99
CA LEU A 9 9.85 -5.12 8.51
C LEU A 9 10.03 -6.63 8.31
N THR A 10 9.46 -7.42 9.20
CA THR A 10 9.29 -8.86 9.03
C THR A 10 8.25 -9.17 7.95
N THR A 11 8.24 -10.40 7.44
CA THR A 11 7.31 -10.80 6.38
C THR A 11 5.86 -10.72 6.85
N GLU A 12 5.60 -11.06 8.11
CA GLU A 12 4.28 -10.98 8.74
C GLU A 12 3.80 -9.52 8.86
N GLU A 13 4.68 -8.61 9.30
CA GLU A 13 4.37 -7.18 9.37
C GLU A 13 4.08 -6.58 7.99
N ILE A 14 4.82 -6.98 6.95
CA ILE A 14 4.55 -6.52 5.58
C ILE A 14 3.18 -7.02 5.10
N VAL A 15 2.84 -8.27 5.38
CA VAL A 15 1.52 -8.83 5.01
C VAL A 15 0.39 -8.09 5.73
N GLU A 16 0.56 -7.80 7.01
CA GLU A 16 -0.48 -7.10 7.80
C GLU A 16 -0.65 -5.66 7.32
N LYS A 17 0.46 -4.93 7.16
CA LYS A 17 0.46 -3.57 6.60
C LYS A 17 -0.13 -3.51 5.19
N LEU A 18 0.15 -4.50 4.35
CA LEU A 18 -0.42 -4.61 3.01
C LEU A 18 -1.95 -4.75 3.06
N ARG A 19 -2.50 -5.51 4.02
CA ARG A 19 -3.95 -5.66 4.21
C ARG A 19 -4.59 -4.34 4.66
N GLU A 20 -3.99 -3.67 5.63
CA GLU A 20 -4.42 -2.35 6.09
C GLU A 20 -4.46 -1.35 4.93
N GLU A 21 -3.37 -1.27 4.15
CA GLU A 21 -3.25 -0.31 3.06
C GLU A 21 -4.22 -0.62 1.91
N ARG A 22 -4.48 -1.90 1.59
CA ARG A 22 -5.52 -2.30 0.61
C ARG A 22 -6.92 -1.89 1.06
N THR A 23 -7.22 -2.03 2.34
CA THR A 23 -8.50 -1.62 2.93
C THR A 23 -8.67 -0.11 2.82
N LEU A 24 -7.62 0.64 3.19
CA LEU A 24 -7.58 2.09 3.05
C LEU A 24 -7.76 2.53 1.59
N TYR A 25 -7.03 1.92 0.65
CA TYR A 25 -7.15 2.21 -0.78
C TYR A 25 -8.57 2.00 -1.29
N THR A 26 -9.20 0.90 -0.89
CA THR A 26 -10.58 0.57 -1.28
C THR A 26 -11.56 1.62 -0.77
N LYS A 27 -11.42 2.04 0.49
CA LYS A 27 -12.22 3.10 1.10
C LYS A 27 -12.04 4.44 0.37
N ILE A 28 -10.80 4.83 0.09
CA ILE A 28 -10.47 6.07 -0.64
C ILE A 28 -11.07 6.02 -2.06
N LYS A 29 -10.96 4.87 -2.75
CA LYS A 29 -11.51 4.69 -4.11
C LYS A 29 -13.03 4.76 -4.11
N PHE A 30 -13.70 4.13 -3.15
CA PHE A 30 -15.15 4.20 -3.00
C PHE A 30 -15.60 5.64 -2.73
N ASN A 31 -14.96 6.30 -1.75
CA ASN A 31 -15.25 7.70 -1.43
C ASN A 31 -15.07 8.60 -2.66
N HIS A 32 -14.01 8.39 -3.45
CA HIS A 32 -13.76 9.15 -4.68
C HIS A 32 -14.85 8.99 -5.74
N ALA A 33 -15.39 7.78 -5.86
CA ALA A 33 -16.44 7.47 -6.82
C ALA A 33 -17.79 8.10 -6.41
N VAL A 34 -18.04 8.22 -5.09
CA VAL A 34 -19.24 8.87 -4.55
C VAL A 34 -19.11 10.39 -4.56
N SER A 35 -17.94 10.91 -4.23
CA SER A 35 -17.62 12.34 -4.24
C SER A 35 -16.18 12.56 -4.67
N PRO A 36 -15.90 13.49 -5.60
CA PRO A 36 -14.53 13.80 -5.99
C PRO A 36 -13.65 14.09 -4.78
N LEU A 37 -12.51 13.41 -4.68
CA LEU A 37 -11.56 13.67 -3.60
C LEU A 37 -10.95 15.05 -3.81
N GLU A 38 -10.86 15.82 -2.72
CA GLU A 38 -10.11 17.09 -2.71
C GLU A 38 -8.66 16.90 -3.17
N ASN A 39 -8.08 15.73 -2.92
CA ASN A 39 -6.73 15.40 -3.37
C ASN A 39 -6.62 13.98 -3.95
N PRO A 40 -6.73 13.84 -5.28
CA PRO A 40 -6.55 12.56 -6.00
C PRO A 40 -5.15 11.94 -5.81
N MET A 41 -4.14 12.73 -5.43
CA MET A 41 -2.78 12.22 -5.20
C MET A 41 -2.72 11.21 -4.06
N LYS A 42 -3.67 11.24 -3.11
CA LYS A 42 -3.77 10.23 -2.05
C LYS A 42 -4.00 8.83 -2.62
N LEU A 43 -4.80 8.72 -3.69
CA LEU A 43 -5.09 7.46 -4.36
C LEU A 43 -3.85 6.91 -5.09
N LYS A 44 -3.05 7.80 -5.69
CA LYS A 44 -1.75 7.46 -6.30
C LYS A 44 -0.73 7.04 -5.24
N ALA A 45 -0.62 7.78 -4.15
CA ALA A 45 0.32 7.49 -3.07
C ALA A 45 0.04 6.12 -2.42
N SER A 46 -1.22 5.83 -2.10
CA SER A 46 -1.63 4.54 -1.53
C SER A 46 -1.31 3.37 -2.48
N ARG A 47 -1.58 3.51 -3.79
CA ARG A 47 -1.17 2.51 -4.80
C ARG A 47 0.34 2.26 -4.82
N GLN A 48 1.15 3.31 -4.70
CA GLN A 48 2.60 3.18 -4.67
C GLN A 48 3.09 2.43 -3.43
N VAL A 49 2.47 2.67 -2.27
CA VAL A 49 2.79 1.95 -1.03
C VAL A 49 2.46 0.46 -1.18
N ILE A 50 1.26 0.12 -1.66
CA ILE A 50 0.85 -1.27 -1.94
C ILE A 50 1.84 -1.96 -2.89
N ALA A 51 2.24 -1.29 -3.97
CA ALA A 51 3.20 -1.85 -4.92
C ALA A 51 4.55 -2.16 -4.25
N ARG A 52 5.05 -1.27 -3.38
CA ARG A 52 6.33 -1.49 -2.67
C ARG A 52 6.28 -2.70 -1.74
N TYR A 53 5.18 -2.90 -1.01
CA TYR A 53 5.01 -4.09 -0.17
C TYR A 53 4.99 -5.38 -1.01
N LEU A 54 4.25 -5.39 -2.13
CA LEU A 54 4.20 -6.54 -3.02
C LEU A 54 5.56 -6.86 -3.63
N THR A 55 6.32 -5.83 -4.02
CA THR A 55 7.69 -6.00 -4.53
C THR A 55 8.59 -6.65 -3.49
N GLU A 56 8.55 -6.19 -2.24
CA GLU A 56 9.36 -6.77 -1.16
C GLU A 56 8.96 -8.23 -0.86
N LEU A 57 7.66 -8.54 -0.79
CA LEU A 57 7.19 -9.92 -0.60
C LEU A 57 7.65 -10.85 -1.74
N ASN A 58 7.59 -10.37 -2.98
CA ASN A 58 8.08 -11.13 -4.13
C ASN A 58 9.60 -11.31 -4.08
N ALA A 59 10.35 -10.28 -3.68
CA ALA A 59 11.80 -10.38 -3.51
C ALA A 59 12.18 -11.43 -2.47
N ARG A 60 11.45 -11.52 -1.35
CA ARG A 60 11.66 -12.54 -0.31
C ARG A 60 11.27 -13.95 -0.73
N LYS A 61 10.27 -14.08 -1.61
CA LYS A 61 9.81 -15.39 -2.10
C LYS A 61 10.76 -15.99 -3.16
N ASN A 62 11.41 -15.15 -3.95
CA ASN A 62 12.26 -15.55 -5.07
C ASN A 62 13.76 -15.46 -4.76
N GLY A 63 14.13 -15.05 -3.54
CA GLY A 63 15.50 -14.92 -3.06
C GLY A 63 15.98 -16.13 -2.27
#